data_AF-A0A428Z687-F1
#
_entry.id   AF-A0A428Z687-F1
#
_cell.length_a   1.000
_cell.length_b   1.000
_cell.length_c   1.000
_cell.angle_alpha   90.00
_cell.angle_beta   90.00
_cell.angle_gamma   90.00
#
_symmetry.space_group_name_H-M   'P 1'
#
loop_
_entity.id
_entity.type
_entity.pdbx_description
1 polymer ?
#
loop_
_entity_poly.entity_id
_entity_poly.type
_entity_poly.pdbx_seq_one_letter_code
_entity_poly.pdbx_strand_id
1 'polypeptide(L)'
;MKWTHRIAAASGATVMSLALLTSTASAQTPAQTPTFDVKKVCEQRVPKLENRVNKALTRINGGADVRGSVANLRARAERATDPAQKDWLSGKADHRAQRTELLKKAQERLSTYKQKYCTGK
;
A
#
# COMPACT_ATOMS: atom_id res chain seq x y z
N MET A 1 19.87 39.66 -16.37
CA MET A 1 20.90 40.09 -15.40
C MET A 1 21.66 38.86 -14.96
N LYS A 2 22.96 38.82 -15.23
CA LYS A 2 23.88 37.78 -14.77
C LYS A 2 24.19 38.05 -13.30
N TRP A 3 24.19 37.02 -12.46
CA TRP A 3 25.11 37.02 -11.32
C TRP A 3 25.54 35.59 -11.01
N THR A 4 26.84 35.41 -11.08
CA THR A 4 27.55 34.16 -10.93
C THR A 4 28.27 34.08 -9.58
N HIS A 5 28.54 32.83 -9.19
CA HIS A 5 29.50 32.35 -8.18
C HIS A 5 29.01 32.50 -6.74
N ARG A 6 29.18 31.52 -5.84
CA ARG A 6 30.47 30.88 -5.50
C ARG A 6 30.30 29.41 -5.08
N ILE A 7 31.14 28.59 -5.67
CA ILE A 7 31.47 27.22 -5.25
C ILE A 7 32.37 27.32 -4.03
N ALA A 8 32.05 26.60 -2.95
CA ALA A 8 32.99 26.29 -1.88
C ALA A 8 33.32 24.79 -1.98
N ALA A 9 34.49 24.52 -2.54
CA ALA A 9 35.11 23.21 -2.54
C ALA A 9 35.53 22.86 -1.11
N ALA A 10 34.88 21.87 -0.50
CA ALA A 10 35.45 21.13 0.61
C ALA A 10 36.10 19.88 0.01
N SER A 11 37.42 19.97 -0.13
CA SER A 11 38.34 18.89 -0.46
C SER A 11 38.20 17.73 0.52
N GLY A 12 37.53 16.66 0.07
CA GLY A 12 37.61 15.33 0.66
C GLY A 12 38.06 14.37 -0.43
N ALA A 13 39.38 14.14 -0.52
CA ALA A 13 39.95 13.20 -1.45
C ALA A 13 39.54 11.77 -1.08
N THR A 14 38.55 11.23 -1.77
CA THR A 14 38.40 9.78 -1.92
C THR A 14 38.64 9.46 -3.39
N VAL A 15 39.86 9.01 -3.67
CA VAL A 15 40.24 8.33 -4.91
C VAL A 15 39.41 7.05 -4.98
N MET A 16 38.25 7.08 -5.65
CA MET A 16 37.64 5.85 -6.14
C MET A 16 38.28 5.56 -7.50
N SER A 17 39.31 4.73 -7.45
CA SER A 17 39.91 4.09 -8.61
C SER A 17 38.82 3.47 -9.47
N LEU A 18 38.69 3.97 -10.70
CA LEU A 18 37.85 3.39 -11.74
C LEU A 18 38.47 2.06 -12.16
N ALA A 19 38.13 0.99 -11.45
CA ALA A 19 38.51 -0.36 -11.82
C ALA A 19 37.67 -0.80 -13.03
N LEU A 20 38.34 -0.75 -14.18
CA LEU A 20 38.21 -1.57 -15.39
C LEU A 20 37.11 -2.64 -15.36
N LEU A 21 36.30 -2.58 -16.42
CA LEU A 21 35.48 -3.65 -16.99
C LEU A 21 36.18 -5.01 -16.86
N THR A 22 35.73 -5.83 -15.91
CA THR A 22 36.01 -7.26 -15.87
C THR A 22 34.73 -7.97 -15.46
N SER A 23 34.30 -8.93 -16.28
CA SER A 23 33.16 -9.80 -16.04
C SER A 23 33.23 -10.41 -14.65
N THR A 24 32.38 -9.96 -13.73
CA THR A 24 32.16 -10.65 -12.46
C THR A 24 30.84 -11.38 -12.58
N ALA A 25 30.94 -12.71 -12.55
CA ALA A 25 29.83 -13.62 -12.42
C ALA A 25 28.81 -13.07 -11.42
N SER A 26 27.53 -13.12 -11.77
CA SER A 26 26.43 -12.79 -10.87
C SER A 26 26.58 -13.59 -9.58
N ALA A 27 27.20 -12.98 -8.57
CA ALA A 27 27.18 -13.50 -7.21
C ALA A 27 25.71 -13.53 -6.83
N GLN A 28 25.13 -14.72 -6.85
CA GLN A 28 23.78 -14.96 -6.38
C GLN A 28 23.82 -14.60 -4.90
N THR A 29 23.41 -13.38 -4.55
CA THR A 29 23.13 -13.03 -3.16
C THR A 29 22.18 -14.12 -2.66
N PRO A 30 22.57 -14.97 -1.70
CA PRO A 30 21.69 -16.04 -1.25
C PRO A 30 20.38 -15.38 -0.86
N ALA A 31 19.29 -15.86 -1.48
CA ALA A 31 17.95 -15.36 -1.20
C ALA A 31 17.75 -15.46 0.31
N GLN A 32 17.73 -14.30 0.99
CA GLN A 32 17.52 -14.25 2.43
C GLN A 32 16.16 -14.88 2.68
N THR A 33 16.19 -16.09 3.25
CA THR A 33 15.00 -16.80 3.64
C THR A 33 14.30 -15.89 4.63
N PRO A 34 13.08 -15.43 4.36
CA PRO A 34 12.46 -14.44 5.22
C PRO A 34 12.29 -15.05 6.62
N THR A 35 13.04 -14.53 7.59
CA THR A 35 13.13 -15.03 8.98
C THR A 35 11.93 -14.59 9.83
N PHE A 36 10.74 -14.44 9.23
CA PHE A 36 9.57 -14.05 10.02
C PHE A 36 9.03 -15.25 10.79
N ASP A 37 8.73 -15.00 12.07
CA ASP A 37 8.06 -15.96 12.94
C ASP A 37 6.65 -16.26 12.41
N VAL A 38 6.50 -17.43 11.79
CA VAL A 38 5.23 -17.91 11.20
C VAL A 38 4.14 -17.97 12.26
N LYS A 39 4.46 -18.38 13.49
CA LYS A 39 3.50 -18.43 14.60
C LYS A 39 2.96 -17.04 14.91
N LYS A 40 3.85 -16.06 15.06
CA LYS A 40 3.44 -14.65 15.27
C LYS A 40 2.62 -14.10 14.09
N VAL A 41 2.96 -14.45 12.85
CA VAL A 41 2.19 -14.03 11.68
C VAL A 41 0.78 -14.62 11.72
N CYS A 42 0.66 -15.92 11.95
CA CYS A 42 -0.61 -16.63 12.02
C CYS A 42 -1.49 -16.19 13.19
N GLU A 43 -0.93 -16.01 14.38
CA GLU A 43 -1.70 -15.67 15.59
C GLU A 43 -2.06 -14.17 15.66
N GLN A 44 -1.19 -13.28 15.17
CA GLN A 44 -1.37 -11.85 15.38
C GLN A 44 -1.62 -11.06 14.10
N ARG A 45 -0.94 -11.39 13.00
CA ARG A 45 -0.96 -10.53 11.80
C ARG A 45 -2.10 -10.90 10.86
N VAL A 46 -2.30 -12.18 10.58
CA VAL A 46 -3.40 -12.66 9.73
C VAL A 46 -4.76 -12.22 10.28
N PRO A 47 -5.12 -12.44 11.57
CA PRO A 47 -6.42 -12.02 12.10
C PRO A 47 -6.61 -10.50 12.07
N LYS A 48 -5.54 -9.72 12.31
CA LYS A 48 -5.58 -8.26 12.20
C LYS A 48 -5.86 -7.80 10.77
N LEU A 49 -5.26 -8.44 9.78
CA LEU A 49 -5.49 -8.11 8.37
C LEU A 49 -6.89 -8.50 7.92
N GLU A 50 -7.38 -9.69 8.29
CA GLU A 50 -8.76 -10.12 8.05
C GLU A 50 -9.77 -9.11 8.63
N ASN A 51 -9.60 -8.72 9.89
CA ASN A 51 -10.46 -7.72 10.54
C ASN A 51 -10.40 -6.36 9.82
N ARG A 52 -9.23 -5.92 9.38
CA ARG A 52 -9.07 -4.65 8.63
C ARG A 52 -9.79 -4.69 7.30
N VAL A 53 -9.68 -5.80 6.56
CA VAL A 53 -10.37 -5.96 5.27
C VAL A 53 -11.89 -6.02 5.49
N ASN A 54 -12.36 -6.80 6.47
CA ASN A 54 -13.78 -6.88 6.82
C ASN A 54 -14.34 -5.50 7.17
N LYS A 55 -13.70 -4.75 8.07
CA LYS A 55 -14.11 -3.38 8.43
C LYS A 55 -14.14 -2.44 7.23
N ALA A 56 -13.19 -2.58 6.31
CA ALA A 56 -13.16 -1.77 5.10
C ALA A 56 -14.33 -2.10 4.18
N LEU A 57 -14.59 -3.39 3.91
CA LEU A 57 -15.70 -3.86 3.09
C LEU A 57 -17.05 -3.46 3.71
N THR A 58 -17.26 -3.71 5.00
CA THR A 58 -18.48 -3.31 5.72
C THR A 58 -18.73 -1.80 5.62
N ARG A 59 -17.67 -0.98 5.77
CA ARG A 59 -17.82 0.47 5.64
C ARG A 59 -18.18 0.87 4.21
N ILE A 60 -17.45 0.37 3.21
CA ILE A 60 -17.64 0.72 1.80
C ILE A 60 -19.07 0.36 1.36
N ASN A 61 -19.56 -0.81 1.76
CA ASN A 61 -20.86 -1.37 1.41
C ASN A 61 -22.00 -0.92 2.35
N GLY A 62 -21.74 -0.05 3.33
CA GLY A 62 -22.76 0.44 4.25
C GLY A 62 -23.81 1.34 3.59
N GLY A 63 -24.90 1.59 4.30
CA GLY A 63 -25.98 2.48 3.87
C GLY A 63 -25.58 3.96 3.83
N ALA A 64 -26.51 4.83 3.43
CA ALA A 64 -26.27 6.28 3.33
C ALA A 64 -26.03 6.95 4.70
N ASP A 65 -26.42 6.31 5.79
CA ASP A 65 -26.17 6.66 7.18
C ASP A 65 -24.73 6.34 7.64
N VAL A 66 -24.09 5.34 7.03
CA VAL A 66 -22.74 4.90 7.38
C VAL A 66 -21.71 5.88 6.81
N ARG A 67 -21.10 6.68 7.70
CA ARG A 67 -20.07 7.65 7.29
C ARG A 67 -18.95 6.98 6.48
N GLY A 68 -18.81 7.45 5.24
CA GLY A 68 -17.79 6.96 4.33
C GLY A 68 -18.12 5.66 3.59
N SER A 69 -19.35 5.18 3.67
CA SER A 69 -19.84 4.26 2.63
C SER A 69 -19.93 4.95 1.28
N VAL A 70 -20.01 4.15 0.22
CA VAL A 70 -20.25 4.66 -1.13
C VAL A 70 -21.60 5.37 -1.19
N ALA A 71 -22.64 4.79 -0.58
CA ALA A 71 -23.97 5.39 -0.51
C ALA A 71 -23.96 6.75 0.22
N ASN A 72 -23.25 6.86 1.34
CA ASN A 72 -23.14 8.11 2.08
C ASN A 72 -22.41 9.20 1.28
N LEU A 73 -21.34 8.83 0.57
CA LEU A 73 -20.61 9.77 -0.26
C LEU A 73 -21.45 10.28 -1.43
N ARG A 74 -22.20 9.39 -2.10
CA ARG A 74 -23.12 9.76 -3.18
C ARG A 74 -24.25 10.65 -2.68
N ALA A 75 -24.91 10.30 -1.57
CA ALA A 75 -25.96 11.12 -0.97
C ALA A 75 -25.46 12.50 -0.52
N ARG A 76 -24.18 12.63 -0.15
CA ARG A 76 -23.56 13.93 0.16
C ARG A 76 -23.24 14.71 -1.11
N ALA A 77 -22.83 14.04 -2.19
CA ALA A 77 -22.58 14.68 -3.48
C ALA A 77 -23.87 15.27 -4.07
N GLU A 78 -24.99 14.57 -3.94
CA GLU A 78 -26.31 15.04 -4.36
C GLU A 78 -26.76 16.31 -3.62
N ARG A 79 -26.37 16.46 -2.35
CA ARG A 79 -26.67 17.64 -1.53
C ARG A 79 -25.66 18.78 -1.66
N ALA A 80 -24.56 18.57 -2.38
CA ALA A 80 -23.52 19.59 -2.53
C ALA A 80 -23.96 20.67 -3.52
N THR A 81 -23.84 21.94 -3.12
CA THR A 81 -24.14 23.09 -3.98
C THR A 81 -22.92 23.54 -4.79
N ASP A 82 -21.72 23.33 -4.25
CA ASP A 82 -20.46 23.60 -4.95
C ASP A 82 -20.11 22.43 -5.91
N PRO A 83 -19.92 22.69 -7.21
CA PRO A 83 -19.51 21.68 -8.18
C PRO A 83 -18.21 20.95 -7.79
N ALA A 84 -17.20 21.67 -7.28
CA ALA A 84 -15.93 21.05 -6.92
C ALA A 84 -16.10 20.05 -5.76
N GLN A 85 -16.91 20.40 -4.76
CA GLN A 85 -17.27 19.48 -3.69
C GLN A 85 -18.02 18.24 -4.20
N LYS A 86 -18.99 18.42 -5.11
CA LYS A 86 -19.75 17.32 -5.72
C LYS A 86 -18.84 16.34 -6.45
N ASP A 87 -17.92 16.85 -7.27
CA ASP A 87 -16.98 16.03 -8.03
C ASP A 87 -16.01 15.29 -7.12
N TRP A 88 -15.48 15.96 -6.09
CA TRP A 88 -14.61 15.32 -5.12
C TRP A 88 -15.32 14.19 -4.36
N LEU A 89 -16.57 14.38 -3.94
CA LEU A 89 -17.35 13.35 -3.24
C LEU A 89 -17.67 12.17 -4.15
N SER A 90 -18.06 12.44 -5.40
CA SER A 90 -18.35 11.42 -6.41
C SER A 90 -17.10 10.60 -6.75
N GLY A 91 -15.98 11.25 -7.07
CA GLY A 91 -14.70 10.57 -7.34
C GLY A 91 -14.20 9.75 -6.15
N LYS A 92 -14.42 10.23 -4.92
CA LYS A 92 -14.11 9.46 -3.70
C LYS A 92 -15.00 8.23 -3.55
N ALA A 93 -16.27 8.32 -3.92
CA ALA A 93 -17.20 7.19 -3.90
C ALA A 93 -16.76 6.13 -4.91
N ASP A 94 -16.42 6.54 -6.13
CA ASP A 94 -16.01 5.63 -7.21
C ASP A 94 -14.67 4.95 -6.92
N HIS A 95 -13.68 5.72 -6.44
CA HIS A 95 -12.41 5.14 -6.01
C HIS A 95 -12.59 4.09 -4.90
N ARG A 96 -13.55 4.30 -3.97
CA ARG A 96 -13.88 3.28 -2.95
C ARG A 96 -14.58 2.06 -3.55
N ALA A 97 -15.53 2.26 -4.45
CA ALA A 97 -16.23 1.18 -5.12
C ALA A 97 -15.25 0.27 -5.89
N GLN A 98 -14.32 0.86 -6.65
CA GLN A 98 -13.29 0.15 -7.41
C GLN A 98 -12.35 -0.69 -6.53
N ARG A 99 -12.12 -0.28 -5.28
CA ARG A 99 -11.26 -0.99 -4.34
C ARG A 99 -11.90 -2.25 -3.72
N THR A 100 -13.20 -2.45 -3.89
CA THR A 100 -13.93 -3.58 -3.30
C THR A 100 -13.35 -4.92 -3.78
N GLU A 101 -13.07 -5.04 -5.08
CA GLU A 101 -12.50 -6.26 -5.66
C GLU A 101 -11.06 -6.52 -5.19
N LEU A 102 -10.26 -5.47 -5.03
CA LEU A 102 -8.92 -5.59 -4.43
C LEU A 102 -8.99 -6.13 -2.99
N LEU A 103 -9.97 -5.67 -2.21
CA LEU A 103 -10.18 -6.10 -0.83
C LEU A 103 -10.64 -7.57 -0.77
N LYS A 104 -11.54 -8.01 -1.67
CA LYS A 104 -11.93 -9.42 -1.79
C LYS A 104 -10.74 -10.32 -2.13
N LYS A 105 -9.93 -9.94 -3.12
CA LYS A 105 -8.68 -10.64 -3.45
C LYS A 105 -7.71 -10.69 -2.28
N ALA A 106 -7.67 -9.64 -1.45
CA ALA A 106 -6.85 -9.65 -0.23
C ALA A 106 -7.36 -10.68 0.80
N GLN A 107 -8.67 -10.83 0.97
CA GLN A 107 -9.25 -11.91 1.80
C GLN A 107 -8.86 -13.30 1.29
N GLU A 108 -8.97 -13.54 -0.02
CA GLU A 108 -8.58 -14.83 -0.63
C GLU A 108 -7.10 -15.15 -0.43
N ARG A 109 -6.23 -14.14 -0.54
CA ARG A 109 -4.80 -14.31 -0.29
C ARG A 109 -4.52 -14.63 1.19
N LEU A 110 -5.27 -14.02 2.11
CA LEU A 110 -5.14 -14.30 3.55
C LEU A 110 -5.64 -15.71 3.88
N SER A 111 -6.76 -16.16 3.30
CA SER A 111 -7.27 -17.51 3.50
C SER A 111 -6.31 -18.56 2.94
N THR A 112 -5.78 -18.33 1.73
CA THR A 112 -4.75 -19.18 1.11
C THR A 112 -3.49 -19.26 1.98
N TYR A 113 -3.02 -18.13 2.50
CA TYR A 113 -1.87 -18.10 3.40
C TYR A 113 -2.14 -18.91 4.68
N LYS A 114 -3.33 -18.72 5.27
CA LYS A 114 -3.74 -19.43 6.48
C LYS A 114 -3.78 -20.94 6.27
N GLN A 115 -4.36 -21.41 5.17
CA GLN A 115 -4.41 -22.84 4.82
C GLN A 115 -3.02 -23.43 4.55
N LYS A 116 -2.09 -22.64 4.01
CA LYS A 116 -0.76 -23.13 3.68
C LYS A 116 0.20 -23.14 4.87
N TYR A 117 0.11 -22.15 5.75
CA TYR A 117 1.14 -21.89 6.77
C TYR A 117 0.63 -21.91 8.21
N CYS A 118 -0.68 -21.78 8.44
CA CYS A 118 -1.26 -21.67 9.78
C CYS A 118 -2.07 -22.89 10.22
N THR A 119 -2.45 -23.78 9.29
CA THR A 119 -3.16 -25.05 9.58
C THR A 119 -2.22 -26.26 9.64
N GLY A 120 -0.91 -26.05 9.60
CA GLY A 120 0.10 -27.10 9.71
C GLY A 120 0.93 -26.96 10.97
N LYS A 121 0.71 -27.90 11.90
CA LYS A 121 1.28 -28.09 13.25
C LYS A 121 0.49 -27.46 14.39
#